data_AF-A0A3N9UBW6-F1
#
_entry.id   AF-A0A3N9UBW6-F1
#
_cell.length_a   1.000
_cell.length_b   1.000
_cell.length_c   1.000
_cell.angle_alpha   90.00
_cell.angle_beta   90.00
_cell.angle_gamma   90.00
#
_symmetry.space_group_name_H-M   'P 1'
#
loop_
_entity.id
_entity.type
_entity.pdbx_description
1 polymer ?
#
loop_
_entity_poly.entity_id
_entity_poly.type
_entity_poly.pdbx_seq_one_letter_code
_entity_poly.pdbx_strand_id
1 'polypeptide(L)' 'MAKALKTGKIAPERVDEALQVRDRLIIELLVKVLDEKLVIERPILKERLANLVELSDNDDELKETIHALINQL' A
#
# COMPACT_ATOMS: atom_id res chain seq x y z
N MET A 1 9.39 -3.74 -15.74
CA MET A 1 9.99 -2.49 -15.23
C MET A 1 9.30 -2.18 -13.91
N ALA A 2 9.97 -2.42 -12.77
CA ALA A 2 9.40 -2.13 -11.47
C ALA A 2 9.17 -0.61 -11.37
N LYS A 3 7.92 -0.19 -11.22
CA LYS A 3 7.55 1.23 -11.04
C LYS A 3 8.24 1.67 -9.74
N ALA A 4 9.14 2.65 -9.83
CA ALA A 4 9.82 3.19 -8.66
C ALA A 4 8.74 3.64 -7.66
N LEU A 5 8.79 3.09 -6.44
CA LEU A 5 7.90 3.48 -5.35
C LEU A 5 8.02 4.99 -5.16
N LYS A 6 6.93 5.73 -5.35
CA LYS A 6 6.90 7.18 -5.13
C LYS A 6 7.34 7.44 -3.70
N THR A 7 8.38 8.25 -3.52
CA THR A 7 8.74 8.82 -2.21
C THR A 7 7.74 9.92 -1.91
N GLY A 8 6.54 9.52 -1.47
CA GLY A 8 5.47 10.45 -1.13
C GLY A 8 5.76 11.21 0.15
N LYS A 9 5.22 12.43 0.27
CA LYS A 9 5.15 13.15 1.53
C LYS A 9 4.01 12.59 2.38
N ILE A 10 4.22 12.51 3.69
CA ILE A 10 3.17 12.18 4.66
C ILE A 10 2.43 13.47 4.99
N ALA A 11 1.15 13.57 4.63
CA ALA A 11 0.27 14.64 5.09
C ALA A 11 -0.23 14.31 6.51
N PRO A 12 0.20 15.06 7.57
CA PRO A 12 -0.11 14.73 8.97
C PRO A 12 -1.61 14.57 9.25
N GLU A 13 -2.44 15.39 8.61
CA GLU A 13 -3.89 15.42 8.74
C GLU A 13 -4.60 14.21 8.11
N ARG A 14 -3.93 13.48 7.21
CA ARG A 14 -4.46 12.28 6.55
C ARG A 14 -3.86 10.98 7.08
N VAL A 15 -2.95 11.03 8.06
CA VAL A 15 -2.21 9.85 8.55
C VAL A 15 -3.14 8.75 9.03
N ASP A 16 -4.15 9.09 9.85
CA ASP A 16 -5.03 8.07 10.43
C ASP A 16 -5.87 7.37 9.35
N GLU A 17 -6.39 8.14 8.40
CA GLU A 17 -7.11 7.59 7.24
C GLU A 17 -6.18 6.73 6.37
N ALA A 18 -4.97 7.21 6.09
CA ALA A 18 -3.99 6.49 5.30
C ALA A 18 -3.55 5.18 5.97
N LEU A 19 -3.40 5.16 7.30
CA LEU A 19 -3.10 3.96 8.08
C LEU A 19 -4.25 2.95 7.98
N GLN A 20 -5.50 3.39 8.14
CA GLN A 20 -6.67 2.53 8.01
C GLN A 20 -6.75 1.89 6.62
N VAL A 21 -6.54 2.68 5.56
CA VAL A 21 -6.54 2.17 4.18
C VAL A 21 -5.39 1.20 3.97
N ARG A 22 -4.17 1.57 4.37
CA ARG A 22 -2.98 0.70 4.25
C ARG A 22 -3.20 -0.64 4.95
N ASP A 23 -3.66 -0.63 6.18
CA ASP A 23 -3.81 -1.83 7.00
C ASP A 23 -4.88 -2.76 6.41
N ARG A 24 -5.98 -2.19 5.88
CA ARG A 24 -6.98 -2.96 5.14
C ARG A 24 -6.39 -3.62 3.89
N LEU A 25 -5.61 -2.88 3.10
CA LEU A 25 -4.96 -3.42 1.89
C LEU A 25 -3.97 -4.54 2.22
N ILE A 26 -3.21 -4.41 3.32
CA ILE A 26 -2.32 -5.46 3.81
C ILE A 26 -3.12 -6.71 4.17
N ILE A 27 -4.22 -6.56 4.92
CA ILE A 27 -5.06 -7.69 5.32
C ILE A 27 -5.64 -8.38 4.08
N GLU A 28 -6.21 -7.63 3.13
CA GLU A 28 -6.76 -8.19 1.90
C GLU A 28 -5.70 -8.97 1.10
N LEU A 29 -4.47 -8.46 1.03
CA LEU A 29 -3.36 -9.13 0.37
C LEU A 29 -2.93 -10.42 1.09
N LEU A 30 -2.84 -10.39 2.42
CA LEU A 30 -2.51 -11.56 3.23
C LEU A 30 -3.60 -12.64 3.12
N VAL A 31 -4.87 -12.27 3.14
CA VAL A 31 -6.00 -13.20 2.96
C VAL A 31 -5.89 -13.91 1.60
N LYS A 32 -5.63 -13.17 0.51
CA LYS A 32 -5.44 -13.77 -0.83
C LYS A 32 -4.25 -14.72 -0.87
N VAL A 33 -3.11 -14.32 -0.30
CA VAL A 33 -1.92 -15.16 -0.25
C VAL A 33 -2.17 -16.46 0.52
N LEU A 34 -2.88 -16.39 1.65
CA LEU A 34 -3.24 -17.57 2.45
C LEU A 34 -4.23 -18.48 1.74
N ASP A 35 -5.26 -17.91 1.10
CA ASP A 35 -6.28 -18.65 0.34
C ASP A 35 -5.66 -19.42 -0.82
N GLU A 36 -4.75 -18.78 -1.57
CA GLU A 36 -4.03 -19.38 -2.68
C GLU A 36 -2.85 -20.28 -2.22
N LYS A 37 -2.61 -20.40 -0.90
CA LYS A 37 -1.46 -21.11 -0.29
C LYS A 37 -0.10 -20.68 -0.86
N LEU A 38 0.03 -19.40 -1.19
CA LEU A 38 1.22 -18.82 -1.76
C LEU A 38 2.17 -18.30 -0.67
N VAL A 39 3.42 -18.04 -1.06
CA VAL A 39 4.39 -17.28 -0.27
C VAL A 39 4.62 -15.95 -0.97
N ILE A 40 4.61 -14.85 -0.22
CA ILE A 40 4.90 -13.52 -0.75
C ILE A 40 6.21 -12.98 -0.19
N GLU A 41 7.13 -12.62 -1.08
CA GLU A 41 8.37 -11.96 -0.69
C GLU A 41 8.11 -10.48 -0.36
N ARG A 42 8.84 -9.94 0.62
CA ARG A 42 8.67 -8.55 1.09
C ARG A 42 8.79 -7.49 -0.03
N PRO A 43 9.70 -7.59 -1.02
CA PRO A 43 9.73 -6.64 -2.13
C PRO A 43 8.46 -6.68 -2.99
N ILE A 44 7.93 -7.89 -3.22
CA ILE A 44 6.69 -8.10 -3.98
C ILE A 44 5.48 -7.58 -3.20
N LEU A 45 5.48 -7.70 -1.86
CA LEU A 45 4.44 -7.14 -1.00
C LEU A 45 4.30 -5.62 -1.21
N LYS A 46 5.40 -4.87 -1.16
CA LYS A 46 5.39 -3.40 -1.36
C LYS A 46 4.86 -3.02 -2.73
N GLU A 47 5.30 -3.71 -3.78
CA GLU A 47 4.85 -3.46 -5.15
C GLU A 47 3.35 -3.73 -5.32
N ARG A 48 2.84 -4.85 -4.78
CA ARG A 48 1.42 -5.19 -4.86
C ARG A 48 0.55 -4.20 -4.09
N LEU A 49 0.97 -3.78 -2.90
CA LEU A 49 0.27 -2.75 -2.12
C LEU A 49 0.24 -1.42 -2.89
N ALA A 50 1.38 -1.00 -3.46
CA ALA A 50 1.45 0.22 -4.26
C ALA A 50 0.50 0.17 -5.47
N ASN A 51 0.38 -0.99 -6.12
CA ASN A 51 -0.56 -1.16 -7.23
C ASN A 51 -2.03 -1.08 -6.78
N LEU A 52 -2.37 -1.64 -5.61
CA LEU A 52 -3.73 -1.53 -5.05
C LEU A 52 -4.08 -0.08 -4.70
N VAL A 53 -3.13 0.70 -4.18
CA VAL A 53 -3.31 2.13 -3.90
C VAL A 53 -3.54 2.92 -5.18
N GLU A 54 -2.82 2.64 -6.25
CA GLU A 54 -3.02 3.35 -7.53
C GLU A 54 -4.38 3.03 -8.16
N LEU A 55 -4.93 1.84 -7.89
CA LEU A 55 -6.26 1.42 -8.36
C LEU A 55 -7.41 1.86 -7.45
N SER A 56 -7.14 2.36 -6.24
CA SER A 56 -8.19 2.81 -5.33
C SER A 56 -8.79 4.14 -5.78
N ASP A 57 -10.04 4.42 -5.38
CA ASP A 57 -10.73 5.67 -5.71
C ASP A 57 -10.39 6.82 -4.74
N ASN A 58 -9.22 6.74 -4.09
CA ASN A 58 -8.75 7.75 -3.17
C ASN A 58 -8.22 8.97 -3.94
N ASP A 59 -8.28 10.14 -3.31
CA ASP A 59 -7.64 11.35 -3.82
C ASP A 59 -6.10 11.21 -3.84
N ASP A 60 -5.45 12.06 -4.64
CA ASP A 60 -4.01 11.97 -4.90
C ASP A 60 -3.15 12.17 -3.64
N GLU A 61 -3.59 13.04 -2.72
CA GLU A 61 -2.86 13.34 -1.47
C GLU A 61 -2.92 12.16 -0.49
N LEU A 62 -4.09 11.53 -0.39
CA LEU A 62 -4.24 10.30 0.39
C LEU A 62 -3.42 9.17 -0.21
N LYS A 63 -3.44 8.98 -1.53
CA LYS A 63 -2.61 7.98 -2.22
C LYS A 63 -1.12 8.21 -1.98
N GLU A 64 -0.66 9.45 -2.06
CA GLU A 64 0.74 9.81 -1.80
C GLU A 64 1.15 9.47 -0.35
N THR A 65 0.29 9.80 0.61
CA THR A 65 0.51 9.49 2.03
C THR A 65 0.57 7.98 2.26
N ILE A 66 -0.32 7.20 1.64
CA ILE A 66 -0.30 5.74 1.75
C ILE A 66 0.99 5.15 1.14
N HIS A 67 1.43 5.64 -0.02
CA HIS A 67 2.70 5.21 -0.63
C HIS A 67 3.90 5.47 0.29
N ALA A 68 3.93 6.63 0.94
CA ALA A 68 4.96 6.96 1.91
C ALA A 68 4.98 5.97 3.09
N LEU A 69 3.81 5.61 3.61
CA LEU A 69 3.66 4.63 4.69
C LEU A 69 4.03 3.21 4.26
N ILE A 70 3.73 2.79 3.02
CA ILE A 70 4.14 1.48 2.48
C ILE A 70 5.66 1.38 2.38
N ASN A 71 6.33 2.47 2.02
CA ASN A 71 7.79 2.48 1.90
C ASN A 71 8.51 2.23 3.24
N GLN A 72 7.88 2.60 4.35
CA GLN A 72 8.40 2.38 5.71
C GLN A 72 8.30 0.92 6.18
N LEU A 73 7.60 0.03 5.46
CA LEU A 73 7.41 -1.38 5.82
C LEU A 73 8.63 -2.27 5.63
#